data_AF-A0A8T4AU92-F1
#
_entry.id   AF-A0A8T4AU92-F1
#
_cell.length_a   1.000
_cell.length_b   1.000
_cell.length_c   1.000
_cell.angle_alpha   90.00
_cell.angle_beta   90.00
_cell.angle_gamma   90.00
#
_symmetry.space_group_name_H-M   'P 1'
#
loop_
_entity.id
_entity.type
_entity.pdbx_description
1 polymer ?
#
loop_
_entity_poly.entity_id
_entity_poly.type
_entity_poly.pdbx_seq_one_letter_code
_entity_poly.pdbx_strand_id
1 'polypeptide(L)'
;MSHFLKKRLASLENHLINENPALLEVLPTYYKMYKLLYRTGLLHKKSSLASRISWWPLISVLGTFSSGKSTFINDYIGVNIQDTGNQAVDDKFTVLSYRSAGTTNQTLPGSALDADPRFPFFRISREIEKVAKEEGKRIESYLQLRTANSEKTKNRILIDSPGFDADDQHTSTLRITNHILDLSDLVRCFLRPLKWFFFLGQFCGLAKMHLISAHAVFRVCCSAKYAVSGVR
;
A
#
# COMPACT_ATOMS: atom_id res chain seq x y z
N MET A 1 19.35 21.37 13.04
CA MET A 1 18.82 20.09 12.52
C MET A 1 19.46 18.98 13.33
N SER A 2 18.68 18.08 13.95
CA SER A 2 19.24 17.06 14.85
C SER A 2 20.19 16.12 14.08
N HIS A 3 21.24 15.64 14.75
CA HIS A 3 22.22 14.72 14.15
C HIS A 3 21.56 13.47 13.54
N PHE A 4 20.51 12.96 14.20
CA PHE A 4 19.68 11.86 13.73
C PHE A 4 19.01 12.12 12.37
N LEU A 5 18.49 13.33 12.15
CA LEU A 5 17.85 13.70 10.89
C LEU A 5 18.84 13.76 9.74
N LYS A 6 20.03 14.36 9.97
CA LYS A 6 21.08 14.41 8.94
C LYS A 6 21.49 13.01 8.47
N LYS A 7 21.73 12.10 9.42
CA LYS A 7 22.11 10.71 9.12
C LYS A 7 21.02 9.99 8.31
N ARG A 8 19.75 10.22 8.67
CA ARG A 8 18.60 9.59 8.03
C ARG A 8 18.35 10.11 6.61
N LEU A 9 18.53 11.41 6.40
CA LEU A 9 18.43 12.03 5.07
C LEU A 9 19.57 11.56 4.16
N ALA A 10 20.80 11.46 4.67
CA ALA A 10 21.93 10.91 3.91
C ALA A 10 21.71 9.44 3.52
N SER A 11 21.16 8.62 4.44
CA SER A 11 20.80 7.24 4.14
C SER A 11 19.75 7.15 3.05
N LEU A 12 18.70 7.98 3.13
CA LEU A 12 17.66 8.05 2.11
C LEU A 12 18.24 8.44 0.74
N GLU A 13 19.11 9.45 0.69
CA GLU A 13 19.74 9.92 -0.54
C GLU A 13 20.54 8.80 -1.22
N ASN A 14 21.35 8.05 -0.45
CA ASN A 14 22.07 6.88 -0.96
C ASN A 14 21.13 5.79 -1.52
N HIS A 15 19.97 5.56 -0.90
CA HIS A 15 18.98 4.61 -1.43
C HIS A 15 18.34 5.11 -2.72
N LEU A 16 17.98 6.40 -2.79
CA LEU A 16 17.39 6.99 -3.99
C LEU A 16 18.36 6.95 -5.17
N ILE A 17 19.66 7.18 -4.95
CA ILE A 17 20.69 7.06 -6.00
C ILE A 17 20.68 5.66 -6.63
N ASN A 18 20.60 4.62 -5.80
CA ASN A 18 20.69 3.24 -6.26
C ASN A 18 19.38 2.71 -6.87
N GLU A 19 18.23 3.18 -6.37
CA GLU A 19 16.93 2.60 -6.72
C GLU A 19 16.15 3.46 -7.73
N ASN A 20 16.06 4.78 -7.52
CA ASN A 20 15.31 5.69 -8.38
C ASN A 20 15.96 7.07 -8.51
N PRO A 21 16.96 7.23 -9.41
CA PRO A 21 17.73 8.47 -9.51
C PRO A 21 16.89 9.68 -9.95
N ALA A 22 15.74 9.47 -10.58
CA ALA A 22 14.84 10.56 -10.96
C ALA A 22 14.30 11.36 -9.75
N LEU A 23 14.21 10.72 -8.57
CA LEU A 23 13.75 11.39 -7.35
C LEU A 23 14.80 12.32 -6.73
N LEU A 24 16.07 12.26 -7.18
CA LEU A 24 17.14 13.12 -6.67
C LEU A 24 16.90 14.60 -6.99
N GLU A 25 16.27 14.90 -8.13
CA GLU A 25 15.93 16.26 -8.53
C GLU A 25 14.94 16.93 -7.57
N VAL A 26 14.13 16.13 -6.87
CA VAL A 26 13.09 16.61 -5.94
C VAL A 26 13.65 16.85 -4.53
N LEU A 27 14.77 16.22 -4.17
CA LEU A 27 15.37 16.31 -2.83
C LEU A 27 15.65 17.75 -2.37
N PRO A 28 16.21 18.67 -3.19
CA PRO A 28 16.42 20.06 -2.80
C PRO A 28 15.13 20.77 -2.38
N THR A 29 14.05 20.55 -3.14
CA THR A 29 12.72 21.12 -2.84
C THR A 29 12.15 20.51 -1.57
N TYR A 30 12.30 19.20 -1.40
CA TYR A 30 11.92 18.49 -0.19
C TYR A 30 12.63 19.05 1.06
N TYR A 31 13.94 19.29 0.99
CA TYR A 31 14.72 19.89 2.08
C TYR A 31 14.26 21.31 2.44
N LYS A 32 13.92 22.13 1.44
CA LYS A 32 13.38 23.49 1.67
C LYS A 32 12.06 23.44 2.43
N MET A 33 11.13 22.58 2.00
CA MET A 33 9.85 22.37 2.68
C MET A 33 10.04 21.88 4.12
N TYR A 34 10.94 20.93 4.32
CA TYR A 34 11.27 20.37 5.62
C TYR A 34 11.78 21.44 6.60
N LYS A 35 12.64 22.36 6.13
CA LYS A 35 13.14 23.49 6.92
C LYS A 35 12.02 24.45 7.31
N LEU A 36 11.08 24.73 6.41
CA LEU A 36 9.91 25.59 6.67
C LEU A 36 9.00 24.98 7.74
N LEU A 37 8.70 23.69 7.65
CA LEU A 37 7.82 22.99 8.60
C LEU A 37 8.39 22.98 10.04
N TYR A 38 9.72 22.87 10.20
CA TYR A 38 10.33 23.02 11.51
C TYR A 38 10.30 24.46 12.03
N ARG A 39 10.55 25.44 11.15
CA ARG A 39 10.57 26.86 11.54
C ARG A 39 9.20 27.36 11.97
N THR A 40 8.15 26.85 11.34
CA THR A 40 6.74 27.18 11.65
C THR A 40 6.18 26.38 12.83
N GLY A 41 6.91 25.39 13.34
CA GLY A 41 6.44 24.51 14.43
C GLY A 41 5.44 23.43 13.99
N LEU A 42 5.08 23.36 12.70
CA LEU A 42 4.18 22.34 12.14
C LEU A 42 4.78 20.93 12.18
N LEU A 43 6.11 20.81 12.25
CA LEU A 43 6.80 19.54 12.41
C LEU A 43 7.63 19.52 13.71
N HIS A 44 7.38 18.54 14.57
CA HIS A 44 8.11 18.40 15.83
C HIS A 44 9.55 17.92 15.58
N LYS A 45 10.52 18.41 16.37
CA LYS A 45 11.98 18.15 16.21
C LYS A 45 12.40 16.66 16.15
N LYS A 46 11.56 15.76 16.66
CA LYS A 46 11.77 14.29 16.66
C LYS A 46 11.02 13.56 15.54
N SER A 47 10.23 14.27 14.74
CA SER A 47 9.35 13.70 13.71
C SER A 47 9.91 13.98 12.33
N SER A 48 9.66 13.09 11.36
CA SER A 48 10.15 13.25 9.99
C SER A 48 9.05 13.06 8.97
N LEU A 49 8.99 13.91 7.95
CA LEU A 49 8.18 13.63 6.75
C LEU A 49 8.64 12.37 6.02
N ALA A 50 9.95 12.05 6.05
CA ALA A 50 10.51 10.89 5.36
C ALA A 50 10.04 9.57 5.96
N SER A 51 9.44 9.61 7.15
CA SER A 51 8.82 8.47 7.83
C SER A 51 7.30 8.46 7.73
N ARG A 52 6.71 9.43 7.02
CA ARG A 52 5.24 9.56 6.87
C ARG A 52 4.79 9.33 5.42
N ILE A 53 5.69 9.53 4.46
CA ILE A 53 5.41 9.41 3.03
C ILE A 53 6.24 8.25 2.51
N SER A 54 5.60 7.32 1.80
CA SER A 54 6.31 6.27 1.06
C SER A 54 7.12 6.92 -0.07
N TRP A 55 8.37 6.50 -0.23
CA TRP A 55 9.24 7.03 -1.30
C TRP A 55 8.97 6.37 -2.66
N TRP A 56 8.25 5.26 -2.65
CA TRP A 56 7.81 4.56 -3.85
C TRP A 56 6.31 4.68 -4.02
N PRO A 57 5.83 4.77 -5.28
CA PRO A 57 4.42 4.66 -5.60
C PRO A 57 3.80 3.42 -4.97
N LEU A 58 2.69 3.63 -4.25
CA LEU A 58 1.96 2.59 -3.55
C LEU A 58 0.70 2.21 -4.33
N ILE A 59 0.65 0.96 -4.80
CA ILE A 59 -0.47 0.42 -5.56
C ILE A 59 -1.13 -0.66 -4.73
N SER A 60 -2.41 -0.46 -4.37
CA SER A 60 -3.16 -1.39 -3.53
C SER A 60 -4.25 -2.11 -4.33
N VAL A 61 -4.30 -3.42 -4.18
CA VAL A 61 -5.29 -4.31 -4.78
C VAL A 61 -6.25 -4.74 -3.68
N LEU A 62 -7.49 -4.24 -3.75
CA LEU A 62 -8.55 -4.52 -2.78
C LEU A 62 -9.64 -5.37 -3.43
N GLY A 63 -10.39 -6.13 -2.65
CA GLY A 63 -11.53 -6.88 -3.17
C GLY A 63 -11.99 -8.02 -2.29
N THR A 64 -13.12 -8.63 -2.64
CA THR A 64 -13.70 -9.72 -1.85
C THR A 64 -12.83 -11.00 -1.91
N PHE A 65 -13.09 -11.97 -1.03
CA PHE A 65 -12.50 -13.31 -1.18
C PHE A 65 -12.81 -13.89 -2.57
N SER A 66 -11.82 -14.58 -3.15
CA SER A 66 -11.91 -15.25 -4.46
C SER A 66 -12.32 -14.33 -5.64
N SER A 67 -12.02 -13.02 -5.57
CA SER A 67 -12.28 -12.08 -6.67
C SER A 67 -11.17 -12.03 -7.73
N GLY A 68 -10.14 -12.89 -7.63
CA GLY A 68 -9.02 -12.94 -8.58
C GLY A 68 -7.86 -11.98 -8.31
N LYS A 69 -7.74 -11.38 -7.11
CA LYS A 69 -6.67 -10.44 -6.74
C LYS A 69 -5.27 -11.05 -6.91
N SER A 70 -5.03 -12.16 -6.23
CA SER A 70 -3.73 -12.84 -6.21
C SER A 70 -3.38 -13.41 -7.59
N THR A 71 -4.36 -13.87 -8.37
CA THR A 71 -4.19 -14.26 -9.77
C THR A 71 -3.74 -13.09 -10.63
N PHE A 72 -4.39 -11.93 -10.51
CA PHE A 72 -3.99 -10.71 -11.22
C PHE A 72 -2.57 -10.27 -10.84
N ILE A 73 -2.21 -10.35 -9.56
CA ILE A 73 -0.87 -9.97 -9.09
C ILE A 73 0.19 -10.88 -9.71
N ASN A 74 -0.02 -12.20 -9.70
CA ASN A 74 0.90 -13.15 -10.29
C ASN A 74 1.07 -12.92 -11.80
N ASP A 75 -0.04 -12.71 -12.51
CA ASP A 75 -0.04 -12.42 -13.95
C ASP A 75 0.68 -11.09 -14.25
N TYR A 76 0.38 -10.03 -13.48
CA TYR A 76 1.00 -8.72 -13.65
C TYR A 76 2.52 -8.73 -13.38
N ILE A 77 2.96 -9.47 -12.34
CA ILE A 77 4.38 -9.57 -11.96
C ILE A 77 5.13 -10.53 -12.90
N GLY A 78 4.44 -11.50 -13.49
CA GLY A 78 5.01 -12.56 -14.31
C GLY A 78 5.69 -13.67 -13.49
N VAL A 79 5.44 -13.72 -12.18
CA VAL A 79 6.01 -14.71 -11.26
C VAL A 79 4.91 -15.15 -10.29
N ASN A 80 4.84 -16.45 -10.02
CA ASN A 80 3.90 -17.00 -9.05
C ASN A 80 4.41 -16.73 -7.63
N ILE A 81 3.96 -15.62 -7.03
CA ILE A 81 4.40 -15.15 -5.71
C ILE A 81 3.30 -15.16 -4.67
N GLN A 82 2.03 -15.07 -5.06
CA GLN A 82 0.88 -15.27 -4.19
C GLN A 82 0.29 -16.65 -4.43
N ASP A 83 -0.14 -17.31 -3.37
CA ASP A 83 -0.83 -18.59 -3.49
C ASP A 83 -2.24 -18.35 -4.05
N THR A 84 -2.64 -19.14 -5.06
CA THR A 84 -3.96 -18.99 -5.72
C THR A 84 -4.77 -20.27 -5.52
N GLY A 85 -6.01 -20.15 -5.05
CA GLY A 85 -6.86 -21.30 -4.72
C GLY A 85 -8.22 -20.92 -4.12
N ASN A 86 -9.12 -21.91 -4.00
CA ASN A 86 -10.51 -21.72 -3.55
C ASN A 86 -10.69 -21.76 -2.02
N GLN A 87 -9.63 -22.06 -1.27
CA GLN A 87 -9.59 -21.90 0.19
C GLN A 87 -8.92 -20.55 0.49
N ALA A 88 -9.37 -19.80 1.48
CA ALA A 88 -8.78 -18.51 1.83
C ALA A 88 -7.31 -18.69 2.23
N VAL A 89 -6.37 -18.51 1.30
CA VAL A 89 -4.95 -18.80 1.55
C VAL A 89 -4.20 -17.61 2.17
N ASP A 90 -4.71 -16.38 2.04
CA ASP A 90 -4.09 -15.21 2.66
C ASP A 90 -5.14 -14.31 3.36
N ASP A 91 -5.23 -14.46 4.69
CA ASP A 91 -5.97 -13.56 5.60
C ASP A 91 -5.14 -12.33 6.01
N LYS A 92 -3.97 -12.14 5.39
CA LYS A 92 -3.00 -11.10 5.72
C LYS A 92 -2.84 -10.13 4.56
N PHE A 93 -2.46 -8.90 4.88
CA PHE A 93 -1.95 -7.97 3.88
C PHE A 93 -0.58 -8.41 3.41
N THR A 94 -0.44 -8.61 2.10
CA THR A 94 0.84 -8.95 1.49
C THR A 94 1.45 -7.71 0.84
N VAL A 95 2.58 -7.27 1.37
CA VAL A 95 3.38 -6.20 0.78
C VAL A 95 4.39 -6.83 -0.17
N LEU A 96 4.36 -6.42 -1.43
CA LEU A 96 5.22 -6.89 -2.49
C LEU A 96 6.23 -5.81 -2.84
N SER A 97 7.53 -6.13 -2.66
CA SER A 97 8.63 -5.22 -2.97
C SER A 97 9.64 -5.85 -3.91
N TYR A 98 10.35 -5.02 -4.65
CA TYR A 98 11.48 -5.46 -5.46
C TYR A 98 12.64 -5.93 -4.58
N ARG A 99 13.40 -6.91 -5.09
CA ARG A 99 14.71 -7.29 -4.57
C ARG A 99 15.69 -7.47 -5.72
N SER A 100 16.93 -7.03 -5.50
CA SER A 100 17.99 -7.09 -6.51
C SER A 100 18.27 -8.52 -6.98
N ALA A 101 18.70 -8.64 -8.23
CA ALA A 101 18.97 -9.90 -8.89
C ALA A 101 20.03 -10.74 -8.15
N GLY A 102 19.77 -12.04 -8.02
CA GLY A 102 20.68 -13.01 -7.37
C GLY A 102 20.21 -13.52 -6.01
N THR A 103 19.14 -12.97 -5.43
CA THR A 103 18.49 -13.56 -4.25
C THR A 103 17.19 -14.25 -4.62
N THR A 104 16.90 -15.38 -3.97
CA THR A 104 15.62 -16.07 -4.11
C THR A 104 14.46 -15.19 -3.61
N ASN A 105 13.26 -15.40 -4.16
CA ASN A 105 12.05 -14.81 -3.60
C ASN A 105 11.91 -15.29 -2.15
N GLN A 106 11.66 -14.35 -1.24
CA GLN A 106 11.58 -14.63 0.19
C GLN A 106 10.34 -13.97 0.77
N THR A 107 9.73 -14.68 1.72
CA THR A 107 8.72 -14.12 2.62
C THR A 107 9.42 -13.69 3.89
N LEU A 108 9.25 -12.42 4.25
CA LEU A 108 9.76 -11.78 5.45
C LEU A 108 8.60 -11.47 6.41
N PRO A 109 8.86 -11.49 7.72
CA PRO A 109 7.86 -11.22 8.73
C PRO A 109 7.36 -9.76 8.67
N GLY A 110 6.13 -9.52 9.13
CA GLY A 110 5.50 -8.19 9.21
C GLY A 110 6.28 -7.21 10.08
N SER A 111 7.02 -7.69 11.08
CA SER A 111 7.96 -6.90 11.88
C SER A 111 9.06 -6.22 11.04
N ALA A 112 9.44 -6.77 9.90
CA ALA A 112 10.37 -6.12 8.96
C ALA A 112 9.76 -4.82 8.39
N LEU A 113 8.45 -4.83 8.09
CA LEU A 113 7.71 -3.66 7.61
C LEU A 113 7.52 -2.60 8.70
N ASP A 114 7.33 -3.03 9.96
CA ASP A 114 7.15 -2.13 11.10
C ASP A 114 8.44 -1.37 11.46
N ALA A 115 9.58 -2.03 11.31
CA ALA A 115 10.89 -1.49 11.67
C ALA A 115 11.49 -0.59 10.57
N ASP A 116 11.14 -0.84 9.31
CA ASP A 116 11.76 -0.18 8.17
C ASP A 116 10.96 1.08 7.73
N PRO A 117 11.55 2.28 7.87
CA PRO A 117 10.89 3.53 7.50
C PRO A 117 10.68 3.77 6.02
N ARG A 118 11.24 2.91 5.16
CA ARG A 118 11.04 2.95 3.71
C ARG A 118 9.63 2.52 3.31
N PHE A 119 9.03 1.64 4.11
CA PHE A 119 7.70 1.13 3.85
C PHE A 119 6.61 2.00 4.49
N PRO A 120 5.41 2.04 3.90
CA PRO A 120 4.26 2.79 4.44
C PRO A 120 3.73 2.24 5.78
N PHE A 121 4.31 1.15 6.29
CA PHE A 121 3.92 0.45 7.51
C PHE A 121 4.85 0.71 8.70
N PHE A 122 5.77 1.66 8.58
CA PHE A 122 6.68 1.99 9.68
C PHE A 122 5.91 2.37 10.95
N ARG A 123 6.11 1.60 12.02
CA ARG A 123 5.42 1.74 13.31
C ARG A 123 3.90 1.52 13.26
N ILE A 124 3.39 0.78 12.28
CA ILE A 124 1.97 0.41 12.20
C ILE A 124 1.52 -0.37 13.43
N SER A 125 2.41 -1.12 14.09
CA SER A 125 2.14 -1.83 15.35
C SER A 125 1.55 -0.89 16.42
N ARG A 126 2.05 0.35 16.48
CA ARG A 126 1.57 1.38 17.43
C ARG A 126 0.20 1.92 17.05
N GLU A 127 -0.12 1.99 15.76
CA GLU A 127 -1.43 2.44 15.29
C GLU A 127 -2.49 1.36 15.50
N ILE A 128 -2.11 0.07 15.37
CA ILE A 128 -2.97 -1.07 15.72
C ILE A 128 -3.25 -1.08 17.22
N GLU A 129 -2.22 -0.94 18.07
CA GLU A 129 -2.36 -0.94 19.53
C GLU A 129 -3.33 0.14 20.05
N LYS A 130 -3.46 1.27 19.33
CA LYS A 130 -4.41 2.34 19.68
C LYS A 130 -5.87 1.95 19.45
N VAL A 131 -6.16 1.09 18.47
CA VAL A 131 -7.52 0.68 18.12
C VAL A 131 -7.91 -0.64 18.76
N ALA A 132 -6.95 -1.54 18.97
CA ALA A 132 -7.13 -2.82 19.63
C ALA A 132 -5.92 -3.11 20.52
N LYS A 133 -6.12 -3.08 21.83
CA LYS A 133 -5.07 -3.37 22.81
C LYS A 133 -4.54 -4.78 22.63
N GLU A 134 -3.23 -4.95 22.81
CA GLU A 134 -2.48 -6.20 22.66
C GLU A 134 -2.35 -6.76 21.24
N GLU A 135 -3.15 -6.28 20.27
CA GLU A 135 -3.04 -6.69 18.88
C GLU A 135 -1.83 -6.08 18.17
N GLY A 136 -1.27 -4.97 18.68
CA GLY A 136 -0.04 -4.38 18.14
C GLY A 136 1.16 -5.34 18.21
N LYS A 137 1.17 -6.26 19.19
CA LYS A 137 2.17 -7.32 19.33
C LYS A 137 1.97 -8.47 18.33
N ARG A 138 0.79 -8.57 17.71
CA ARG A 138 0.39 -9.63 16.77
C ARG A 138 0.51 -9.19 15.32
N ILE A 139 1.48 -8.32 15.00
CA ILE A 139 1.65 -7.77 13.65
C ILE A 139 1.81 -8.85 12.56
N GLU A 140 2.42 -9.98 12.91
CA GLU A 140 2.61 -11.13 12.04
C GLU A 140 1.30 -11.80 11.60
N SER A 141 0.20 -11.55 12.32
CA SER A 141 -1.14 -12.01 11.97
C SER A 141 -1.80 -11.13 10.91
N TYR A 142 -1.32 -9.90 10.70
CA TYR A 142 -1.94 -8.95 9.77
C TYR A 142 -1.09 -8.66 8.55
N LEU A 143 0.23 -8.71 8.66
CA LEU A 143 1.14 -8.22 7.61
C LEU A 143 2.21 -9.27 7.28
N GLN A 144 2.52 -9.38 5.99
CA GLN A 144 3.66 -10.11 5.47
C GLN A 144 4.34 -9.33 4.35
N LEU A 145 5.66 -9.48 4.21
CA LEU A 145 6.43 -8.91 3.11
C LEU A 145 6.90 -10.04 2.19
N ARG A 146 6.53 -10.03 0.91
CA ARG A 146 7.08 -10.94 -0.10
C ARG A 146 7.96 -10.13 -1.05
N THR A 147 9.18 -10.60 -1.30
CA THR A 147 10.09 -9.94 -2.23
C THR A 147 10.12 -10.66 -3.57
N ALA A 148 9.97 -9.93 -4.67
CA ALA A 148 10.03 -10.45 -6.03
C ALA A 148 11.22 -9.87 -6.79
N ASN A 149 11.93 -10.71 -7.54
CA ASN A 149 12.85 -10.24 -8.58
C ASN A 149 12.09 -10.08 -9.91
N SER A 150 11.31 -9.00 -10.03
CA SER A 150 10.63 -8.64 -11.27
C SER A 150 10.74 -7.14 -11.50
N GLU A 151 11.08 -6.73 -12.73
CA GLU A 151 11.06 -5.33 -13.16
C GLU A 151 9.66 -4.70 -12.95
N LYS A 152 8.61 -5.54 -12.91
CA LYS A 152 7.25 -5.10 -12.60
C LYS A 152 7.00 -4.76 -11.13
N THR A 153 7.98 -4.96 -10.27
CA THR A 153 7.97 -4.52 -8.86
C THR A 153 9.02 -3.45 -8.58
N LYS A 154 9.91 -3.19 -9.53
CA LYS A 154 10.95 -2.17 -9.41
C LYS A 154 10.31 -0.79 -9.29
N ASN A 155 10.82 -0.02 -8.34
CA ASN A 155 10.41 1.36 -8.04
C ASN A 155 8.93 1.52 -7.69
N ARG A 156 8.28 0.49 -7.14
CA ARG A 156 6.91 0.55 -6.65
C ARG A 156 6.66 -0.48 -5.55
N ILE A 157 5.64 -0.22 -4.74
CA ILE A 157 5.17 -1.15 -3.72
C ILE A 157 3.78 -1.60 -4.13
N LEU A 158 3.59 -2.91 -4.24
CA LEU A 158 2.27 -3.51 -4.46
C LEU A 158 1.75 -4.02 -3.12
N ILE A 159 0.48 -3.79 -2.82
CA ILE A 159 -0.18 -4.37 -1.65
C ILE A 159 -1.35 -5.22 -2.13
N ASP A 160 -1.35 -6.50 -1.77
CA ASP A 160 -2.55 -7.33 -1.79
C ASP A 160 -3.26 -7.22 -0.45
N SER A 161 -4.57 -6.94 -0.46
CA SER A 161 -5.36 -7.00 0.77
C SER A 161 -5.92 -8.39 1.01
N PRO A 162 -6.21 -8.76 2.27
CA PRO A 162 -7.09 -9.89 2.51
C PRO A 162 -8.43 -9.68 1.80
N GLY A 163 -9.14 -10.77 1.54
CA GLY A 163 -10.51 -10.68 1.06
C GLY A 163 -11.37 -9.95 2.09
N PHE A 164 -12.17 -8.99 1.65
CA PHE A 164 -13.22 -8.44 2.51
C PHE A 164 -14.45 -9.36 2.43
N ASP A 165 -14.89 -9.86 3.58
CA ASP A 165 -16.28 -10.31 3.74
C ASP A 165 -17.01 -9.36 4.68
N ALA A 166 -18.31 -9.17 4.44
CA ALA A 166 -19.10 -8.11 5.04
C ALA A 166 -19.25 -8.24 6.56
N ASP A 167 -19.09 -9.45 7.10
CA ASP A 167 -19.55 -9.80 8.44
C ASP A 167 -18.40 -10.04 9.46
N ASP A 168 -17.16 -10.31 9.02
CA ASP A 168 -16.10 -10.85 9.91
C ASP A 168 -14.78 -10.04 9.97
N GLN A 169 -14.78 -8.78 9.54
CA GLN A 169 -13.55 -7.97 9.54
C GLN A 169 -13.25 -7.38 10.93
N HIS A 170 -12.16 -7.84 11.56
CA HIS A 170 -11.63 -7.24 12.80
C HIS A 170 -11.36 -5.73 12.62
N THR A 171 -11.65 -4.93 13.65
CA THR A 171 -11.42 -3.47 13.66
C THR A 171 -9.99 -3.09 13.26
N SER A 172 -9.00 -3.92 13.61
CA SER A 172 -7.60 -3.74 13.24
C SER A 172 -7.35 -3.92 11.75
N THR A 173 -8.00 -4.89 11.10
CA THR A 173 -7.91 -5.09 9.65
C THR A 173 -8.46 -3.86 8.92
N LEU A 174 -9.64 -3.36 9.33
CA LEU A 174 -10.22 -2.13 8.80
C LEU A 174 -9.31 -0.90 9.04
N ARG A 175 -8.65 -0.83 10.19
CA ARG A 175 -7.70 0.25 10.50
C ARG A 175 -6.50 0.22 9.56
N ILE A 176 -5.94 -0.96 9.31
CA ILE A 176 -4.83 -1.15 8.37
C ILE A 176 -5.29 -0.84 6.94
N THR A 177 -6.48 -1.28 6.53
CA THR A 177 -7.06 -0.94 5.22
C THR A 177 -7.18 0.57 5.03
N ASN A 178 -7.74 1.29 6.01
CA ASN A 178 -7.87 2.74 5.93
C ASN A 178 -6.50 3.43 5.84
N HIS A 179 -5.54 2.96 6.64
CA HIS A 179 -4.17 3.47 6.60
C HIS A 179 -3.51 3.24 5.22
N ILE A 180 -3.74 2.08 4.60
CA ILE A 180 -3.27 1.79 3.25
C ILE A 180 -3.94 2.74 2.25
N LEU A 181 -5.27 2.84 2.27
CA LEU A 181 -6.03 3.71 1.37
C LEU A 181 -5.58 5.17 1.40
N ASP A 182 -5.27 5.70 2.59
CA ASP A 182 -4.80 7.08 2.77
C ASP A 182 -3.39 7.30 2.17
N LEU A 183 -2.59 6.23 2.06
CA LEU A 183 -1.22 6.28 1.53
C LEU A 183 -1.09 5.83 0.07
N SER A 184 -2.09 5.13 -0.47
CA SER A 184 -2.04 4.55 -1.81
C SER A 184 -2.19 5.62 -2.89
N ASP A 185 -1.27 5.63 -3.84
CA ASP A 185 -1.37 6.46 -5.05
C ASP A 185 -2.38 5.90 -6.05
N LEU A 186 -2.55 4.58 -6.04
CA LEU A 186 -3.54 3.89 -6.86
C LEU A 186 -4.20 2.75 -6.08
N VAL A 187 -5.53 2.73 -6.10
CA VAL A 187 -6.33 1.65 -5.51
C VAL A 187 -7.11 0.96 -6.63
N ARG A 188 -6.90 -0.35 -6.78
CA ARG A 188 -7.65 -1.18 -7.73
C ARG A 188 -8.56 -2.14 -6.98
N CYS A 189 -9.87 -1.99 -7.21
CA CYS A 189 -10.89 -2.80 -6.55
C CYS A 189 -11.35 -3.95 -7.45
N PHE A 190 -11.34 -5.17 -6.92
CA PHE A 190 -11.88 -6.39 -7.53
C PHE A 190 -13.18 -6.77 -6.84
N LEU A 191 -14.27 -6.77 -7.61
CA LEU A 191 -15.60 -7.04 -7.10
C LEU A 191 -16.18 -8.28 -7.77
N ARG A 192 -16.85 -9.13 -6.99
CA ARG A 192 -17.71 -10.17 -7.55
C ARG A 192 -19.05 -9.54 -7.97
N PRO A 193 -19.62 -9.91 -9.13
CA PRO A 193 -20.83 -9.28 -9.67
C PRO A 193 -22.03 -9.21 -8.71
N LEU A 194 -22.16 -10.18 -7.79
CA LEU A 194 -23.28 -10.25 -6.84
C LEU A 194 -23.13 -9.38 -5.56
N LYS A 195 -21.99 -8.72 -5.30
CA LYS A 195 -21.73 -7.99 -4.04
C LYS A 195 -21.57 -6.46 -4.22
N TRP A 196 -22.27 -5.85 -5.18
CA TRP A 196 -22.20 -4.40 -5.46
C TRP A 196 -22.74 -3.52 -4.31
N PHE A 197 -23.83 -3.93 -3.65
CA PHE A 197 -24.51 -3.11 -2.63
C PHE A 197 -23.73 -3.00 -1.31
N PHE A 198 -22.93 -4.01 -0.96
CA PHE A 198 -22.21 -4.05 0.33
C PHE A 198 -20.91 -3.23 0.33
N PHE A 199 -20.22 -3.15 -0.82
CA PHE A 199 -18.92 -2.48 -0.91
C PHE A 199 -19.00 -0.96 -0.73
N LEU A 200 -20.08 -0.31 -1.18
CA LEU A 200 -20.23 1.15 -1.04
C LEU A 200 -20.60 1.59 0.37
N GLY A 201 -21.30 0.75 1.14
CA GLY A 201 -21.75 1.08 2.50
C GLY A 201 -20.65 1.01 3.57
N GLN A 202 -19.62 0.19 3.37
CA GLN A 202 -18.56 -0.02 4.38
C GLN A 202 -17.38 0.95 4.27
N PHE A 203 -17.07 1.44 3.06
CA PHE A 203 -15.88 2.28 2.82
C PHE A 203 -16.16 3.78 2.90
N CYS A 204 -17.43 4.20 2.92
CA CYS A 204 -17.83 5.59 3.00
C CYS A 204 -18.93 5.79 4.03
N GLY A 205 -18.61 6.40 5.17
CA GLY A 205 -19.63 7.10 5.96
C GLY A 205 -20.39 8.08 5.06
N LEU A 206 -21.71 8.24 5.30
CA LEU A 206 -22.67 8.90 4.40
C LEU A 206 -22.16 10.20 3.73
N ALA A 207 -21.30 10.98 4.41
CA ALA A 207 -20.75 12.23 3.89
C ALA A 207 -19.76 12.09 2.70
N LYS A 208 -19.08 10.95 2.51
CA LYS A 208 -18.19 10.72 1.36
C LYS A 208 -18.85 9.99 0.18
N MET A 209 -20.06 9.43 0.36
CA MET A 209 -20.76 8.69 -0.69
C MET A 209 -20.99 9.53 -1.96
N HIS A 210 -21.31 10.83 -1.81
CA HIS A 210 -21.54 11.71 -2.95
C HIS A 210 -20.29 11.95 -3.81
N LEU A 211 -19.10 12.03 -3.18
CA LEU A 211 -17.87 12.37 -3.89
C LEU A 211 -17.30 11.16 -4.65
N ILE A 212 -17.39 9.95 -4.06
CA ILE A 212 -16.91 8.71 -4.71
C ILE A 212 -17.91 8.23 -5.76
N SER A 213 -19.22 8.34 -5.52
CA SER A 213 -20.25 8.00 -6.52
C SER A 213 -20.12 8.90 -7.75
N ALA A 214 -19.94 10.21 -7.57
CA ALA A 214 -19.75 11.13 -8.70
C ALA A 214 -18.48 10.81 -9.50
N HIS A 215 -17.36 10.50 -8.84
CA HIS A 215 -16.10 10.20 -9.54
C HIS A 215 -16.09 8.83 -10.22
N ALA A 216 -16.72 7.81 -9.61
CA ALA A 216 -16.84 6.48 -10.20
C ALA A 216 -17.82 6.46 -11.39
N VAL A 217 -18.96 7.15 -11.30
CA VAL A 217 -19.92 7.29 -12.41
C VAL A 217 -19.27 8.04 -13.59
N PHE A 218 -18.51 9.11 -13.34
CA PHE A 218 -17.81 9.82 -14.42
C PHE A 218 -16.68 8.99 -15.06
N ARG A 219 -15.96 8.18 -14.27
CA ARG A 219 -14.83 7.38 -14.80
C ARG A 219 -15.27 6.08 -15.49
N VAL A 220 -16.39 5.49 -15.07
CA VAL A 220 -17.01 4.34 -15.75
C VAL A 220 -17.63 4.75 -17.10
N CYS A 221 -18.16 5.98 -17.23
CA CYS A 221 -18.67 6.48 -18.50
C CYS A 221 -17.60 6.75 -19.58
N CYS A 222 -16.31 6.88 -19.23
CA CYS A 222 -15.24 7.09 -20.22
C CYS A 222 -14.53 5.81 -20.68
N SER A 223 -14.89 4.62 -20.19
CA SER A 223 -14.23 3.36 -20.62
C SER A 223 -15.17 2.36 -21.31
N ALA A 224 -16.37 2.78 -21.70
CA ALA A 224 -17.32 1.97 -22.46
C ALA A 224 -17.37 2.37 -23.95
N LYS A 225 -16.23 2.42 -24.65
CA LYS A 225 -16.17 2.48 -26.12
C LYS A 225 -14.91 1.82 -26.70
N TYR A 226 -14.57 0.61 -26.28
CA TYR A 226 -13.69 -0.26 -27.09
C TYR A 226 -14.01 -1.71 -26.79
N ALA A 227 -14.95 -2.28 -27.55
CA ALA A 227 -15.05 -3.70 -27.93
C ALA A 227 -16.48 -4.04 -28.39
N VAL A 228 -16.86 -3.68 -29.62
CA VAL A 228 -17.83 -4.47 -30.42
C VAL A 228 -17.47 -4.32 -31.90
N SER A 229 -17.60 -5.45 -32.61
CA SER A 229 -17.54 -5.70 -34.06
C SER A 229 -16.16 -5.87 -34.71
N GLY A 230 -15.73 -7.14 -34.78
CA GLY A 230 -15.02 -7.62 -35.95
C GLY A 230 -15.94 -7.74 -37.18
N VAL A 231 -15.35 -8.21 -38.28
CA VAL A 231 -15.86 -8.41 -39.65
C VAL A 231 -15.51 -7.27 -40.62
N ARG A 232 -14.34 -7.38 -41.25
CA ARG A 232 -14.17 -7.90 -42.63
C ARG A 232 -12.74 -8.33 -42.85
#